data_AF-A0A1A8CKH5-F1
#
_entry.id   AF-A0A1A8CKH5-F1
#
_cell.length_a   1.000
_cell.length_b   1.000
_cell.length_c   1.000
_cell.angle_alpha   90.00
_cell.angle_beta   90.00
_cell.angle_gamma   90.00
#
_symmetry.space_group_name_H-M   'P 1'
#
loop_
_entity.id
_entity.type
_entity.pdbx_description
1 polymer ?
#
loop_
_entity_poly.entity_id
_entity_poly.type
_entity_poly.pdbx_seq_one_letter_code
_entity_poly.pdbx_strand_id
1 'polypeptide(L)'
;KNIISDVLAASQKYMRSRKNEFSFVSLRDVERSMKVLVWFYQQSEDFLSSYTQLNEDQKTLKCLIFAVGVCYYPSLVTKEEYLAELCRYFPSPMNSAAALQEEILFCQDLFLHNIQTRETIA
;
A
#
# COMPACT_ATOMS: atom_id res chain seq x y z
N LYS A 1 11.85 11.36 -10.76
CA LYS A 1 10.82 10.32 -11.02
C LYS A 1 9.62 10.64 -10.15
N ASN A 2 8.40 10.57 -10.68
CA ASN A 2 7.19 10.92 -9.93
C ASN A 2 6.56 9.63 -9.37
N ILE A 3 7.23 9.04 -8.37
CA ILE A 3 6.93 7.68 -7.89
C ILE A 3 5.46 7.52 -7.50
N ILE A 4 4.86 8.50 -6.81
CA ILE A 4 3.45 8.48 -6.41
C ILE A 4 2.53 8.34 -7.63
N SER A 5 2.68 9.21 -8.64
CA SER A 5 1.83 9.15 -9.83
C SER A 5 2.09 7.88 -10.65
N ASP A 6 3.35 7.45 -10.74
CA ASP A 6 3.72 6.26 -11.50
C ASP A 6 3.11 4.99 -10.88
N VAL A 7 3.17 4.86 -9.55
CA VAL A 7 2.57 3.75 -8.80
C VAL A 7 1.06 3.74 -8.94
N LEU A 8 0.39 4.89 -8.76
CA LEU A 8 -1.07 4.97 -8.89
C LEU A 8 -1.55 4.68 -10.32
N ALA A 9 -0.79 5.14 -11.32
CA ALA A 9 -1.06 4.84 -12.73
C ALA A 9 -0.85 3.34 -13.03
N ALA A 10 0.21 2.74 -12.49
CA ALA A 10 0.47 1.30 -12.60
C ALA A 10 -0.64 0.49 -11.94
N SER A 11 -1.12 0.89 -10.76
CA SER A 11 -2.26 0.27 -10.08
C SER A 11 -3.52 0.33 -10.93
N GLN A 12 -3.89 1.50 -11.46
CA GLN A 12 -5.03 1.65 -12.37
C GLN A 12 -4.90 0.73 -13.60
N LYS A 13 -3.74 0.74 -14.25
CA LYS A 13 -3.47 -0.08 -15.44
C LYS A 13 -3.57 -1.57 -15.14
N TYR A 14 -3.04 -2.00 -13.99
CA TYR A 14 -3.10 -3.38 -13.56
C TYR A 14 -4.53 -3.83 -13.30
N MET A 15 -5.34 -3.01 -12.63
CA MET A 15 -6.75 -3.33 -12.37
C MET A 15 -7.56 -3.45 -13.68
N ARG A 16 -7.33 -2.53 -14.63
CA ARG A 16 -7.99 -2.56 -15.95
C ARG A 16 -7.63 -3.76 -16.81
N SER A 17 -6.44 -4.34 -16.64
CA SER A 17 -6.01 -5.50 -17.45
C SER A 17 -6.68 -6.81 -17.00
N ARG A 18 -7.28 -6.85 -15.80
CA ARG A 18 -8.00 -8.02 -15.28
C ARG A 18 -9.43 -8.03 -15.82
N LYS A 19 -9.88 -9.18 -16.35
CA LYS A 19 -11.20 -9.34 -17.01
C LYS A 19 -12.40 -9.45 -16.05
N ASN A 20 -12.26 -9.00 -14.80
CA ASN A 20 -13.28 -9.16 -13.75
C ASN A 20 -13.99 -7.81 -13.46
N GLU A 21 -14.94 -7.81 -12.52
CA GLU A 21 -15.71 -6.61 -12.09
C GLU A 21 -14.85 -5.40 -11.68
N PHE A 22 -13.56 -5.64 -11.36
CA PHE A 22 -12.59 -4.62 -10.99
C PHE A 22 -11.90 -3.91 -12.17
N SER A 23 -12.29 -4.22 -13.41
CA SER A 23 -11.79 -3.51 -14.61
C SER A 23 -12.29 -2.06 -14.72
N PHE A 24 -13.35 -1.70 -13.99
CA PHE A 24 -13.98 -0.37 -14.03
C PHE A 24 -13.36 0.65 -13.05
N VAL A 25 -12.06 0.55 -12.77
CA VAL A 25 -11.37 1.56 -11.97
C VAL A 25 -11.33 2.92 -12.66
N SER A 26 -11.50 3.97 -11.86
CA SER A 26 -11.67 5.36 -12.30
C SER A 26 -10.76 6.30 -11.50
N LEU A 27 -10.74 7.60 -11.86
CA LEU A 27 -10.01 8.60 -11.08
C LEU A 27 -10.50 8.73 -9.63
N ARG A 28 -11.72 8.28 -9.32
CA ARG A 28 -12.21 8.24 -7.93
C ARG A 28 -11.38 7.29 -7.06
N ASP A 29 -10.90 6.19 -7.63
CA ASP A 29 -10.04 5.24 -6.92
C ASP A 29 -8.66 5.86 -6.65
N VAL A 30 -8.14 6.63 -7.61
CA VAL A 30 -6.91 7.41 -7.44
C VAL A 30 -7.07 8.46 -6.34
N GLU A 31 -8.18 9.22 -6.36
CA GLU A 31 -8.48 10.21 -5.32
C GLU A 31 -8.59 9.55 -3.93
N ARG A 32 -9.29 8.42 -3.83
CA ARG A 32 -9.37 7.63 -2.59
C ARG A 32 -8.00 7.21 -2.11
N SER A 33 -7.14 6.68 -3.00
CA SER A 33 -5.76 6.30 -2.64
C SER A 33 -4.93 7.48 -2.15
N MET A 34 -5.06 8.65 -2.77
CA MET A 34 -4.38 9.86 -2.32
C MET A 34 -4.85 10.30 -0.93
N LYS A 35 -6.16 10.24 -0.66
CA LYS A 35 -6.70 10.55 0.68
C LYS A 35 -6.15 9.60 1.75
N VAL A 36 -6.08 8.30 1.43
CA VAL A 36 -5.51 7.30 2.35
C VAL A 36 -4.02 7.52 2.55
N LEU A 37 -3.26 7.85 1.50
CA LEU A 37 -1.84 8.19 1.62
C LEU A 37 -1.63 9.39 2.55
N VAL A 38 -2.37 10.49 2.33
CA VAL A 38 -2.29 11.69 3.17
C VAL A 38 -2.65 11.36 4.62
N TRP A 39 -3.67 10.54 4.84
CA TRP A 39 -4.04 10.10 6.17
C TRP A 39 -2.89 9.34 6.85
N PHE A 40 -2.29 8.34 6.18
CA PHE A 40 -1.13 7.63 6.74
C PHE A 40 0.06 8.54 7.00
N TYR A 41 0.29 9.52 6.14
CA TYR A 41 1.38 10.49 6.32
C TYR A 41 1.12 11.40 7.54
N GLN A 42 -0.12 11.83 7.75
CA GLN A 42 -0.51 12.62 8.93
C GLN A 42 -0.42 11.81 10.23
N GLN A 43 -0.73 10.51 10.17
CA GLN A 43 -0.62 9.60 11.33
C GLN A 43 0.77 8.96 11.45
N SER A 44 1.73 9.36 10.62
CA SER A 44 3.01 8.66 10.48
C SER A 44 3.86 8.69 11.74
N GLU A 45 3.75 9.72 12.58
CA GLU A 45 4.45 9.79 13.86
C GLU A 45 4.01 8.64 14.79
N ASP A 46 2.72 8.29 14.80
CA ASP A 46 2.20 7.19 15.60
C ASP A 46 2.46 5.84 14.91
N PHE A 47 2.14 5.75 13.61
CA PHE A 47 2.20 4.51 12.82
C PHE A 47 3.61 4.01 12.56
N LEU A 48 4.55 4.92 12.32
CA LEU A 48 5.92 4.59 11.97
C LEU A 48 6.88 4.82 13.14
N SER A 49 6.37 5.06 14.34
CA SER A 49 7.16 5.19 15.57
C SER A 49 8.10 3.98 15.81
N SER A 50 7.68 2.79 15.35
CA SER A 50 8.49 1.56 15.44
C SER A 50 9.67 1.52 14.47
N TYR A 51 9.71 2.39 13.46
CA TYR A 51 10.86 2.51 12.56
C TYR A 51 11.86 3.52 13.13
N THR A 52 13.13 3.12 13.19
CA THR A 52 14.21 4.02 13.60
C THR A 52 14.50 5.05 12.50
N GLN A 53 14.26 6.33 12.81
CA GLN A 53 14.62 7.52 12.00
C GLN A 53 14.44 7.37 10.48
N LEU A 54 13.20 7.23 10.02
CA LEU A 54 12.88 7.37 8.59
C LEU A 54 13.03 8.83 8.15
N ASN A 55 13.60 9.05 6.97
CA ASN A 55 13.50 10.36 6.33
C ASN A 55 12.11 10.57 5.69
N GLU A 56 11.80 11.82 5.33
CA GLU A 56 10.49 12.20 4.79
C GLU A 56 10.13 11.48 3.48
N ASP A 57 11.11 11.19 2.63
CA ASP A 57 10.89 10.43 1.40
C ASP A 57 10.52 8.99 1.70
N GLN A 58 11.24 8.33 2.61
CA GLN A 58 10.96 6.96 3.04
C GLN A 58 9.59 6.84 3.72
N LYS A 59 9.26 7.81 4.57
CA LYS A 59 7.94 7.93 5.20
C LYS A 59 6.85 8.03 4.12
N THR A 60 7.01 8.93 3.16
CA THR A 60 6.07 9.10 2.04
C THR A 60 5.92 7.81 1.22
N LEU A 61 7.02 7.11 0.93
CA LEU A 61 7.00 5.86 0.18
C LEU A 61 6.29 4.73 0.95
N LYS A 62 6.51 4.59 2.26
CA LYS A 62 5.78 3.63 3.09
C LYS A 62 4.28 3.94 3.15
N CYS A 63 3.91 5.21 3.32
CA CYS A 63 2.51 5.64 3.27
C CYS A 63 1.86 5.33 1.91
N LEU A 64 2.61 5.46 0.80
CA LEU A 64 2.15 5.05 -0.53
C LEU A 64 1.92 3.54 -0.61
N ILE A 65 2.83 2.73 -0.05
CA ILE A 65 2.67 1.26 0.01
C ILE A 65 1.41 0.88 0.80
N PHE A 66 1.19 1.50 1.96
CA PHE A 66 -0.02 1.26 2.75
C PHE A 66 -1.27 1.70 2.01
N ALA A 67 -1.25 2.84 1.33
CA ALA A 67 -2.40 3.34 0.58
C ALA A 67 -2.82 2.38 -0.54
N VAL A 68 -1.86 1.85 -1.31
CA VAL A 68 -2.18 0.84 -2.35
C VAL A 68 -2.53 -0.52 -1.74
N GLY A 69 -1.97 -0.83 -0.57
CA GLY A 69 -2.30 -1.99 0.28
C GLY A 69 -3.74 -1.96 0.80
N VAL A 70 -4.32 -0.78 0.98
CA VAL A 70 -5.72 -0.59 1.40
C VAL A 70 -6.66 -0.48 0.19
N CYS A 71 -6.26 0.23 -0.86
CA CYS A 71 -7.18 0.62 -1.93
C CYS A 71 -7.27 -0.39 -3.08
N TYR A 72 -6.19 -1.11 -3.38
CA TYR A 72 -6.12 -2.00 -4.53
C TYR A 72 -5.86 -3.45 -4.11
N TYR A 73 -4.84 -3.65 -3.27
CA TYR A 73 -4.35 -4.98 -2.88
C TYR A 73 -5.43 -5.97 -2.37
N PRO A 74 -6.42 -5.58 -1.54
CA PRO A 74 -7.38 -6.54 -0.98
C PRO A 74 -8.33 -7.13 -2.03
N SER A 75 -8.55 -6.41 -3.14
CA SER A 75 -9.44 -6.83 -4.23
C SER A 75 -8.81 -7.81 -5.22
N LEU A 76 -7.51 -8.07 -5.08
CA LEU A 76 -6.74 -8.85 -6.03
C LEU A 76 -6.73 -10.34 -5.70
N VAL A 77 -6.92 -11.16 -6.75
CA VAL A 77 -6.73 -12.61 -6.70
C VAL A 77 -5.25 -12.96 -6.68
N THR A 78 -4.44 -12.34 -7.57
CA THR A 78 -2.98 -12.52 -7.63
C THR A 78 -2.28 -11.29 -7.07
N LYS A 79 -1.92 -11.35 -5.79
CA LYS A 79 -1.32 -10.27 -5.01
C LYS A 79 0.16 -10.09 -5.35
N GLU A 80 0.87 -11.19 -5.52
CA GLU A 80 2.31 -11.24 -5.77
C GLU A 80 2.66 -10.60 -7.13
N GLU A 81 1.86 -10.91 -8.17
CA GLU A 81 2.02 -10.32 -9.51
C GLU A 81 1.83 -8.80 -9.49
N TYR A 82 0.91 -8.31 -8.67
CA TYR A 82 0.66 -6.88 -8.50
C TYR A 82 1.83 -6.19 -7.81
N LEU A 83 2.33 -6.77 -6.73
CA LEU A 83 3.49 -6.22 -6.02
C LEU A 83 4.76 -6.26 -6.90
N ALA A 84 4.92 -7.29 -7.72
CA ALA A 84 6.01 -7.38 -8.70
C ALA A 84 5.91 -6.30 -9.80
N GLU A 85 4.70 -5.86 -10.16
CA GLU A 85 4.51 -4.72 -11.06
C GLU A 85 4.91 -3.41 -10.38
N LEU A 86 4.44 -3.20 -9.14
CA LEU A 86 4.66 -1.95 -8.41
C LEU A 86 6.11 -1.75 -7.96
N CYS A 87 6.80 -2.80 -7.53
CA CYS A 87 8.13 -2.67 -6.92
C CYS A 87 9.18 -2.07 -7.88
N ARG A 88 8.94 -2.13 -9.19
CA ARG A 88 9.79 -1.52 -10.24
C ARG A 88 9.87 0.01 -10.16
N TYR A 89 8.89 0.64 -9.52
CA TYR A 89 8.85 2.09 -9.34
C TYR A 89 9.52 2.57 -8.05
N PHE A 90 9.75 1.66 -7.08
CA PHE A 90 10.30 1.98 -5.77
C PHE A 90 11.84 1.86 -5.76
N PRO A 91 12.53 2.71 -4.97
CA PRO A 91 13.96 2.57 -4.72
C PRO A 91 14.25 1.48 -3.68
N SER A 92 15.51 1.04 -3.60
CA SER A 92 15.99 0.21 -2.49
C SER A 92 15.76 0.91 -1.14
N PRO A 93 15.30 0.22 -0.09
CA PRO A 93 15.08 -1.24 0.01
C PRO A 93 13.67 -1.72 -0.42
N MET A 94 12.78 -0.82 -0.85
CA MET A 94 11.37 -1.13 -1.19
C MET A 94 11.18 -1.59 -2.64
N ASN A 95 12.23 -2.05 -3.32
CA ASN A 95 12.23 -2.35 -4.75
C ASN A 95 11.94 -3.82 -5.08
N SER A 96 11.44 -4.61 -4.12
CA SER A 96 11.04 -6.01 -4.33
C SER A 96 9.60 -6.24 -3.90
N ALA A 97 8.93 -7.21 -4.52
CA ALA A 97 7.55 -7.59 -4.16
C ALA A 97 7.45 -8.03 -2.70
N ALA A 98 8.44 -8.78 -2.21
CA ALA A 98 8.53 -9.22 -0.82
C ALA A 98 8.64 -8.04 0.15
N ALA A 99 9.49 -7.04 -0.15
CA ALA A 99 9.60 -5.85 0.68
C ALA A 99 8.28 -5.07 0.74
N LEU A 100 7.57 -4.91 -0.39
CA LEU A 100 6.25 -4.26 -0.37
C LEU A 100 5.23 -5.05 0.45
N GLN A 101 5.28 -6.39 0.37
CA GLN A 101 4.39 -7.26 1.12
C GLN A 101 4.65 -7.19 2.63
N GLU A 102 5.92 -7.21 3.06
CA GLU A 102 6.31 -7.07 4.46
C GLU A 102 5.78 -5.77 5.06
N GLU A 103 5.86 -4.65 4.33
CA GLU A 103 5.31 -3.37 4.77
C GLU A 103 3.79 -3.42 4.92
N ILE A 104 3.07 -4.05 3.96
CA ILE A 104 1.62 -4.22 4.06
C ILE A 104 1.25 -5.09 5.27
N LEU A 105 1.96 -6.19 5.50
CA LEU A 105 1.75 -7.08 6.65
C LEU A 105 2.04 -6.38 7.97
N PHE A 106 3.15 -5.64 8.05
CA PHE A 106 3.48 -4.82 9.21
C PHE A 106 2.34 -3.86 9.57
N CYS A 107 1.77 -3.19 8.56
CA CYS A 107 0.63 -2.30 8.77
C CYS A 107 -0.60 -3.07 9.29
N GLN A 108 -0.89 -4.25 8.75
CA GLN A 108 -1.98 -5.11 9.21
C GLN A 108 -1.80 -5.54 10.68
N ASP A 109 -0.61 -6.02 11.03
CA ASP A 109 -0.29 -6.45 12.39
C ASP A 109 -0.41 -5.31 13.38
N LEU A 110 0.06 -4.11 13.02
CA LEU A 110 -0.07 -2.92 13.85
C LEU A 110 -1.54 -2.58 14.17
N PHE A 111 -2.44 -2.70 13.19
CA PHE A 111 -3.88 -2.52 13.44
C PHE A 111 -4.46 -3.65 14.30
N LEU A 112 -4.05 -4.90 14.09
CA LEU A 112 -4.55 -6.05 14.85
C LEU A 112 -4.09 -6.03 16.32
N HIS A 113 -2.85 -5.63 16.60
CA HIS A 113 -2.31 -5.53 17.96
C HIS A 113 -3.09 -4.56 18.86
N ASN A 114 -3.72 -3.55 18.27
CA ASN A 114 -4.52 -2.56 18.99
C ASN A 114 -6.00 -2.97 19.17
N ILE A 115 -6.39 -4.16 18.69
CA ILE A 115 -7.74 -4.69 18.84
C ILE A 115 -7.71 -5.75 19.95
N GLN A 116 -8.55 -5.59 20.99
CA GLN A 116 -8.83 -6.67 21.93
C GLN A 116 -9.62 -7.77 21.21
N THR A 117 -8.91 -8.76 20.67
CA THR A 117 -9.53 -9.97 20.11
C THR A 117 -10.09 -10.81 21.26
N ARG A 118 -11.34 -11.26 21.17
CA ARG A 118 -11.86 -12.31 22.06
C ARG A 118 -11.01 -13.58 21.84
N GLU A 119 -10.76 -14.37 22.89
CA GLU A 119 -9.88 -15.56 22.86
C GLU A 119 -10.27 -16.65 21.83
N THR A 120 -11.39 -16.49 21.14
CA THR A 120 -11.93 -17.42 20.13
C THR A 120 -12.23 -16.67 18.83
N ILE A 121 -11.19 -16.38 18.04
CA ILE A 121 -11.36 -15.98 16.64
C ILE A 121 -10.46 -16.85 15.78
N ALA A 122 -11.04 -17.41 14.71
CA ALA A 122 -10.44 -18.34 13.76
C ALA A 122 -9.48 -17.67 12.80
#